data_AF-A0A9E0RSA6-F1
#
_entry.id   AF-A0A9E0RSA6-F1
#
_cell.length_a   1.000
_cell.length_b   1.000
_cell.length_c   1.000
_cell.angle_alpha   90.00
_cell.angle_beta   90.00
_cell.angle_gamma   90.00
#
_symmetry.space_group_name_H-M   'P 1'
#
loop_
_entity.id
_entity.type
_entity.pdbx_description
1 polymer ?
#
loop_
_entity_poly.entity_id
_entity_poly.type
_entity_poly.pdbx_seq_one_letter_code
_entity_poly.pdbx_strand_id
1 'polypeptide(L)' 'MQFFFSSSEYTELDCVVLCGGVAAIDGLAEIIGERLSTPTIVANPFADMSVGSRVNAQALAKDAPAMMVACGLAMRSVR' A
#
# COMPACT_ATOMS: atom_id res chain seq x y z
N MET A 1 -3.38 -15.13 6.80
CA MET A 1 -2.06 -15.44 7.40
C MET A 1 -1.83 -16.94 7.58
N GLN A 2 -2.82 -17.72 8.02
CA GLN A 2 -2.65 -19.17 8.27
C GLN A 2 -2.07 -19.97 7.08
N PHE A 3 -2.47 -19.66 5.85
CA PHE A 3 -1.92 -20.32 4.64
C PHE A 3 -0.48 -19.93 4.30
N PHE A 4 -0.06 -18.70 4.60
CA PHE A 4 1.30 -18.23 4.31
C PHE A 4 2.31 -18.86 5.29
N PHE A 5 1.97 -18.88 6.58
CA PHE A 5 2.79 -19.53 7.61
C PHE A 5 2.82 -21.05 7.51
N SER A 6 1.79 -21.69 6.94
CA SER A 6 1.81 -23.15 6.71
C SER A 6 2.65 -23.57 5.49
N SER A 7 3.06 -22.62 4.64
CA SER A 7 3.76 -22.89 3.37
C SER A 7 5.15 -22.25 3.28
N SER A 8 5.58 -21.53 4.32
CA SER A 8 6.89 -20.87 4.39
C SER A 8 7.54 -21.09 5.76
N GLU A 9 8.88 -20.96 5.82
CA GLU A 9 9.63 -21.03 7.07
C GLU A 9 9.55 -19.73 7.89
N TYR A 10 8.96 -18.66 7.32
CA TYR A 10 8.79 -17.39 8.01
C TYR A 10 7.74 -17.53 9.11
N THR A 11 8.09 -17.15 10.34
CA THR A 11 7.20 -17.30 11.50
C THR A 11 6.56 -15.97 11.93
N GLU A 12 7.12 -14.84 11.46
CA GLU A 12 6.67 -13.49 11.82
C GLU A 12 6.70 -12.57 10.58
N LEU A 13 5.88 -11.52 10.63
CA LEU A 13 5.79 -10.47 9.61
C LEU A 13 6.12 -9.13 10.24
N ASP A 14 7.03 -8.37 9.63
CA ASP A 14 7.40 -7.04 10.13
C ASP A 14 6.30 -6.00 9.91
N CYS A 15 5.63 -6.07 8.76
CA CYS A 15 4.61 -5.09 8.38
C CYS A 15 3.65 -5.63 7.30
N VAL A 16 2.41 -5.17 7.36
CA VAL A 16 1.39 -5.33 6.32
C VAL A 16 1.21 -4.01 5.58
N VAL A 17 1.34 -4.04 4.26
CA VAL A 17 1.11 -2.87 3.40
C VAL A 17 -0.19 -3.04 2.63
N LEU A 18 -1.19 -2.19 2.92
CA LEU A 18 -2.50 -2.22 2.27
C LEU A 18 -2.47 -1.42 0.97
N CYS A 19 -2.87 -2.09 -0.12
CA CYS A 19 -2.96 -1.50 -1.46
C CYS A 19 -4.37 -1.69 -2.03
N GLY A 20 -4.70 -0.98 -3.12
CA GLY A 20 -6.02 -1.01 -3.76
C GLY A 20 -6.96 0.09 -3.26
N GLY A 21 -8.05 0.35 -3.99
CA GLY A 21 -8.98 1.44 -3.64
C GLY A 21 -9.67 1.26 -2.28
N VAL A 22 -9.84 0.00 -1.84
CA VAL A 22 -10.44 -0.34 -0.54
C VAL A 22 -9.48 -0.04 0.63
N ALA A 23 -8.17 0.05 0.38
CA ALA A 23 -7.18 0.40 1.41
C ALA A 23 -7.33 1.83 1.94
N ALA A 24 -8.04 2.69 1.21
CA ALA A 24 -8.33 4.08 1.61
C ALA A 24 -9.54 4.21 2.57
N ILE A 25 -10.12 3.10 3.04
CA ILE A 25 -11.19 3.14 4.04
C ILE A 25 -10.61 3.56 5.39
N ASP A 26 -11.18 4.60 5.98
CA ASP A 26 -10.80 5.11 7.29
C ASP A 26 -10.90 4.00 8.36
N GLY A 27 -9.85 3.86 9.16
CA GLY A 27 -9.77 2.85 10.23
C GLY A 27 -9.48 1.41 9.78
N LEU A 28 -9.47 1.12 8.46
CA LEU A 28 -9.21 -0.25 7.99
C LEU A 28 -7.82 -0.77 8.39
N ALA A 29 -6.79 0.07 8.24
CA ALA A 29 -5.42 -0.29 8.60
C ALA A 29 -5.27 -0.59 10.10
N GLU A 30 -5.94 0.19 10.95
CA GLU A 30 -5.95 0.01 12.40
C GLU A 30 -6.62 -1.30 12.80
N ILE A 31 -7.84 -1.56 12.29
CA ILE A 31 -8.58 -2.79 12.55
C ILE A 31 -7.79 -4.03 12.12
N ILE A 32 -7.13 -3.98 10.97
CA ILE A 32 -6.29 -5.08 10.48
C ILE A 32 -5.06 -5.24 11.38
N GLY A 33 -4.40 -4.15 11.74
CA GLY A 33 -3.21 -4.16 12.59
C GLY A 33 -3.48 -4.74 13.98
N GLU A 34 -4.61 -4.39 14.59
CA GLU A 34 -5.06 -4.96 15.86
C GLU A 34 -5.35 -6.45 15.75
N ARG A 35 -6.13 -6.86 14.74
CA ARG A 35 -6.53 -8.26 14.54
C ARG A 35 -5.35 -9.18 14.25
N LEU A 36 -4.34 -8.67 13.55
CA LEU A 36 -3.15 -9.43 13.17
C LEU A 36 -1.98 -9.23 14.14
N SER A 37 -2.11 -8.34 15.12
CA SER A 37 -0.99 -7.90 15.99
C SER A 37 0.27 -7.57 15.19
N THR A 38 0.09 -6.97 14.00
CA THR A 38 1.17 -6.69 13.05
C THR A 38 1.04 -5.23 12.56
N PRO A 39 2.13 -4.44 12.54
CA PRO A 39 2.11 -3.08 12.02
C PRO A 39 1.50 -3.04 10.61
N THR A 40 0.46 -2.22 10.41
CA THR A 40 -0.26 -2.14 9.14
C THR A 40 -0.26 -0.70 8.63
N ILE A 41 0.15 -0.49 7.39
CA ILE A 41 0.22 0.84 6.74
C ILE A 41 -0.55 0.85 5.42
N VAL A 42 -1.03 2.03 5.01
CA VAL A 42 -1.64 2.23 3.68
C VAL A 42 -0.56 2.63 2.68
N ALA A 43 -0.48 1.96 1.55
CA ALA A 43 0.51 2.22 0.52
C ALA A 43 0.32 3.60 -0.13
N ASN A 44 1.41 4.36 -0.22
CA ASN A 44 1.46 5.57 -1.05
C ASN A 44 2.72 5.52 -1.93
N PRO A 45 2.60 5.11 -3.22
CA PRO A 45 3.74 5.04 -4.11
C PRO A 45 4.31 6.41 -4.50
N PHE A 46 3.62 7.50 -4.19
CA PHE A 46 3.99 8.85 -4.62
C PHE A 46 4.61 9.70 -3.49
N ALA A 47 4.81 9.13 -2.29
CA ALA A 47 5.26 9.87 -1.10
C ALA A 47 6.56 10.66 -1.32
N ASP A 48 7.51 10.07 -2.05
CA ASP A 48 8.81 10.68 -2.36
C ASP A 48 8.93 11.14 -3.83
N MET A 49 7.81 11.34 -4.53
CA MET A 49 7.80 11.77 -5.93
C MET A 49 7.44 13.25 -6.08
N SER A 50 8.08 13.92 -7.03
CA SER A 50 7.67 15.27 -7.44
C SER A 50 6.35 15.22 -8.21
N VAL A 51 5.34 15.96 -7.76
CA VAL A 51 4.05 16.09 -8.45
C VAL A 51 4.11 17.23 -9.47
N GLY A 52 3.82 16.93 -10.73
CA GLY A 52 3.81 17.94 -11.79
C GLY A 52 2.68 18.97 -11.63
N SER A 53 2.89 20.20 -12.10
CA SER A 53 1.95 21.33 -11.92
C SER A 53 0.54 21.14 -12.50
N ARG A 54 0.37 20.19 -13.42
CA ARG A 54 -0.93 19.84 -14.02
C ARG A 54 -1.67 18.74 -13.27
N VAL A 55 -1.09 18.18 -12.22
CA VAL A 55 -1.64 17.05 -11.47
C VAL A 55 -2.30 17.57 -10.20
N ASN A 56 -3.53 17.12 -9.93
CA ASN A 56 -4.20 17.40 -8.67
C ASN A 56 -3.60 16.51 -7.57
N ALA A 57 -2.73 17.09 -6.74
CA ALA A 57 -2.03 16.38 -5.67
C ALA A 57 -2.98 15.74 -4.64
N GLN A 58 -4.12 16.39 -4.35
CA GLN A 58 -5.09 15.88 -3.38
C GLN A 58 -5.85 14.68 -3.92
N ALA A 59 -6.28 14.73 -5.19
CA ALA A 59 -6.90 13.59 -5.85
C ALA A 59 -5.90 12.43 -5.99
N LEU A 60 -4.66 12.72 -6.35
CA LEU A 60 -3.59 11.73 -6.46
C LEU A 60 -3.33 11.03 -5.12
N ALA A 61 -3.27 11.77 -4.01
CA ALA A 61 -3.04 11.21 -2.68
C ALA A 61 -4.19 10.27 -2.25
N LYS A 62 -5.44 10.62 -2.59
CA LYS A 62 -6.61 9.78 -2.30
C LYS A 62 -6.58 8.45 -3.07
N ASP A 63 -6.20 8.51 -4.34
CA ASP A 63 -6.17 7.32 -5.21
C ASP A 63 -4.83 6.57 -5.15
N ALA A 64 -3.84 7.09 -4.40
CA ALA A 64 -2.49 6.55 -4.31
C ALA A 64 -2.42 5.04 -4.03
N PRO A 65 -3.20 4.49 -3.07
CA PRO A 65 -3.13 3.06 -2.76
C PRO A 65 -3.62 2.19 -3.93
N ALA A 66 -4.57 2.68 -4.73
CA ALA A 66 -5.08 2.00 -5.91
C ALA A 66 -4.10 2.03 -7.09
N MET A 67 -3.20 3.03 -7.12
CA MET A 67 -2.28 3.26 -8.23
C MET A 67 -0.98 2.46 -8.13
N MET A 68 -0.79 1.61 -7.12
CA MET A 68 0.43 0.80 -6.94
C MET A 68 0.82 0.00 -8.19
N VAL A 69 -0.14 -0.66 -8.85
CA VAL A 69 0.13 -1.44 -10.08
C VAL A 69 0.50 -0.53 -11.24
N ALA A 70 -0.26 0.56 -11.45
CA ALA A 70 -0.02 1.52 -12.52
C ALA A 70 1.34 2.22 -12.35
N CYS A 71 1.69 2.57 -11.11
CA CYS A 71 2.98 3.14 -10.74
C CYS A 71 4.12 2.17 -11.09
N GLY A 72 4.02 0.90 -10.69
CA GLY A 72 5.02 -0.12 -11.03
C GLY A 72 5.18 -0.36 -12.53
N LEU A 73 4.07 -0.36 -13.29
CA LEU A 73 4.10 -0.46 -14.74
C LEU A 73 4.80 0.75 -15.39
N ALA A 74 4.55 1.96 -14.87
CA ALA A 74 5.21 3.17 -15.34
C ALA A 74 6.72 3.14 -15.06
N MET A 75 7.13 2.69 -13.88
CA MET A 75 8.55 2.54 -13.50
C MET A 75 9.33 1.60 -14.42
N ARG A 76 8.67 0.59 -15.02
CA ARG A 76 9.33 -0.29 -16.00
C ARG A 76 9.88 0.45 -17.23
N SER A 77 9.26 1.58 -17.57
CA SER A 77 9.64 2.41 -18.72
C SER A 77 10.62 3.53 -18.35
N VAL A 78 10.86 3.76 -17.06
CA VAL A 78 11.85 4.73 -16.58
C VAL A 78 13.22 4.05 -16.63
N ARG A 79 13.92 4.26 -17.73
CA ARG A 79 15.35 3.95 -17.90
C ARG A 79 16.12 5.23 -18.19
#